data_AF-A0A2I4D896-F1
#
_entry.id   AF-A0A2I4D896-F1
#
_cell.length_a   1.000
_cell.length_b   1.000
_cell.length_c   1.000
_cell.angle_alpha   90.00
_cell.angle_beta   90.00
_cell.angle_gamma   90.00
#
_symmetry.space_group_name_H-M   'P 1'
#
loop_
_entity.id
_entity.type
_entity.pdbx_description
1 polymer ?
#
loop_
_entity_poly.entity_id
_entity_poly.type
_entity_poly.pdbx_seq_one_letter_code
_entity_poly.pdbx_strand_id
1 'polypeptide(L)' 'MKDTPLSNCERDFLLKAIEEKKRLDGRQTYDYRKIKITFGTDYGCCFVDLGQTRVVAHVSCELVAPKENRPNEGIMIF' A
#
# COMPACT_ATOMS: atom_id res chain seq x y z
N MET A 1 15.46 0.54 -14.71
CA MET A 1 15.97 1.54 -13.75
C MET A 1 16.79 0.78 -12.72
N LYS A 2 18.03 1.19 -12.43
CA LYS A 2 18.83 0.51 -11.40
C LYS A 2 18.47 1.07 -10.03
N ASP A 3 18.34 0.21 -9.05
CA ASP A 3 18.12 0.63 -7.67
C ASP A 3 19.31 1.44 -7.15
N THR A 4 19.01 2.43 -6.30
CA THR A 4 20.04 3.26 -5.69
C THR A 4 20.82 2.42 -4.67
N PRO A 5 22.17 2.35 -4.76
CA PRO A 5 22.94 1.54 -3.83
C PRO A 5 22.92 2.14 -2.43
N LEU A 6 22.77 1.29 -1.41
CA LEU A 6 22.77 1.68 0.00
C LEU A 6 24.21 1.82 0.51
N SER A 7 24.53 2.95 1.16
CA SER A 7 25.84 3.16 1.77
C SER A 7 26.03 2.34 3.05
N ASN A 8 27.27 1.92 3.34
CA ASN A 8 27.61 1.24 4.59
C ASN A 8 27.34 2.13 5.81
N CYS A 9 27.62 3.43 5.70
CA CYS A 9 27.38 4.38 6.79
C CYS A 9 25.89 4.50 7.13
N GLU A 10 25.02 4.52 6.10
CA GLU A 10 23.56 4.59 6.28
C GLU A 10 23.04 3.33 6.96
N ARG A 11 23.55 2.17 6.55
CA ARG A 11 23.21 0.88 7.15
C ARG A 11 23.57 0.84 8.63
N ASP A 12 24.81 1.17 8.97
CA ASP A 12 25.30 1.10 10.36
C ASP A 12 24.58 2.12 11.26
N PHE A 13 24.28 3.31 10.74
CA PHE A 13 23.49 4.32 11.44
C PHE A 13 22.06 3.82 11.73
N LEU A 14 21.42 3.20 10.73
CA LEU A 14 20.05 2.70 10.85
C LEU A 14 19.97 1.55 11.87
N LEU A 15 20.96 0.65 11.90
CA LEU A 15 21.04 -0.42 12.89
C LEU A 15 21.18 0.12 14.32
N LYS A 16 22.09 1.09 14.54
CA LYS A 16 22.25 1.74 15.86
C LYS A 16 20.98 2.45 16.32
N ALA A 17 20.29 3.15 15.42
CA ALA A 17 19.03 3.81 15.75
C ALA A 17 17.95 2.81 16.18
N ILE A 18 17.89 1.63 15.54
CA ILE A 18 16.96 0.56 15.91
C ILE A 18 17.31 -0.04 17.28
N GLU A 19 18.59 -0.23 17.61
CA GLU A 19 19.02 -0.68 18.95
C GLU A 19 18.54 0.29 20.05
N GLU A 20 18.56 1.61 19.76
CA GLU A 20 18.01 2.64 20.64
C GLU A 20 16.47 2.77 20.58
N LYS A 21 15.77 1.91 19.83
CA LYS A 21 14.32 1.93 19.59
C LYS A 21 13.82 3.25 18.97
N LYS A 22 14.67 3.93 18.20
CA LYS A 22 14.33 5.18 17.51
C LYS A 22 14.11 4.94 16.01
N ARG A 23 13.08 5.57 15.46
CA ARG A 23 12.83 5.61 14.02
C ARG A 23 13.26 6.95 13.43
N LEU A 24 13.66 6.95 12.16
CA LEU A 24 14.14 8.14 11.44
C LEU A 24 13.07 9.24 11.29
N ASP A 25 11.79 8.85 11.25
CA ASP A 25 10.66 9.76 11.10
C ASP A 25 10.00 10.11 12.45
N GLY A 26 10.63 9.77 13.57
CA GLY A 26 10.19 10.13 14.92
C GLY A 26 8.98 9.35 15.46
N ARG A 27 8.48 8.36 14.72
CA ARG A 27 7.39 7.47 15.15
C ARG A 27 7.85 6.45 16.18
N GLN A 28 6.92 5.92 16.99
CA GLN A 28 7.20 4.76 17.83
C GLN A 28 7.32 3.49 16.99
N THR A 29 7.84 2.42 17.60
CA THR A 29 8.08 1.13 16.93
C THR A 29 6.81 0.50 16.35
N TYR A 30 5.65 0.77 16.95
CA TYR A 30 4.35 0.21 16.56
C TYR A 30 3.39 1.20 15.89
N ASP A 31 3.84 2.43 15.63
CA ASP A 31 2.99 3.45 15.02
C ASP A 31 2.95 3.32 13.49
N TYR A 32 1.75 3.35 12.92
CA TYR A 32 1.57 3.48 11.48
C TYR A 32 1.92 4.87 10.95
N ARG A 33 2.24 4.97 9.66
CA ARG A 33 2.31 6.28 8.98
C ARG A 33 0.89 6.84 8.86
N LYS A 34 0.77 8.15 8.75
CA LYS A 34 -0.52 8.82 8.54
C LYS A 34 -1.21 8.26 7.29
N ILE A 35 -2.42 7.73 7.47
CA ILE A 35 -3.27 7.24 6.39
C ILE A 35 -4.16 8.40 5.94
N LYS A 36 -4.23 8.63 4.63
CA LYS A 36 -5.17 9.56 4.01
C LYS A 36 -5.91 8.83 2.89
N ILE A 37 -7.24 8.85 2.96
CA ILE A 37 -8.12 8.28 1.95
C ILE A 37 -8.76 9.43 1.20
N THR A 38 -8.63 9.44 -0.12
CA THR A 38 -9.23 10.44 -1.01
C THR A 38 -10.08 9.71 -2.04
N PHE A 39 -11.31 10.15 -2.23
CA PHE A 39 -12.21 9.58 -3.23
C PHE A 39 -12.10 10.37 -4.54
N GLY A 40 -12.15 9.65 -5.66
CA GLY A 40 -12.18 10.24 -7.00
C GLY A 40 -13.55 10.87 -7.30
N THR A 41 -13.68 11.41 -8.51
CA THR A 41 -14.95 11.91 -9.04
C THR A 41 -15.96 10.80 -9.30
N ASP A 42 -15.46 9.64 -9.75
CA ASP A 42 -16.27 8.50 -10.11
C ASP A 42 -16.44 7.52 -8.96
N TYR A 43 -17.63 6.91 -8.87
CA TYR A 43 -17.88 5.83 -7.93
C TYR A 43 -16.97 4.64 -8.22
N GLY A 44 -16.38 4.07 -7.16
CA GLY A 44 -15.45 2.96 -7.27
C GLY A 44 -13.97 3.37 -7.39
N CYS A 45 -13.65 4.66 -7.47
CA CYS A 45 -12.27 5.16 -7.50
C CYS A 45 -11.80 5.68 -6.13
N CYS A 46 -10.70 5.15 -5.60
CA CYS A 46 -10.07 5.67 -4.38
C CYS A 46 -8.55 5.72 -4.46
N PHE A 47 -8.00 6.73 -3.79
CA PHE A 47 -6.58 6.95 -3.60
C PHE A 47 -6.26 6.84 -2.11
N VAL A 48 -5.32 5.97 -1.75
CA VAL A 48 -4.89 5.76 -0.37
C VAL A 48 -3.40 6.10 -0.25
N ASP A 49 -3.11 7.07 0.61
CA ASP A 49 -1.75 7.47 0.96
C ASP A 49 -1.41 6.93 2.35
N LEU A 50 -0.36 6.11 2.44
CA LEU A 50 0.29 5.68 3.68
C LEU A 50 1.65 6.39 3.78
N GLY A 51 1.62 7.65 4.22
CA GLY A 51 2.77 8.55 4.17
C GLY A 51 3.18 8.87 2.73
N GLN A 52 4.33 8.36 2.29
CA GLN A 52 4.84 8.54 0.92
C GLN A 52 4.42 7.41 -0.04
N THR A 53 3.84 6.33 0.49
CA THR A 53 3.34 5.23 -0.34
C THR A 53 1.93 5.55 -0.80
N ARG A 54 1.71 5.66 -2.10
CA ARG A 54 0.40 5.94 -2.71
C ARG A 54 -0.10 4.74 -3.49
N VAL A 55 -1.35 4.36 -3.27
CA VAL A 55 -2.04 3.27 -3.99
C VAL A 55 -3.35 3.80 -4.57
N VAL A 56 -3.70 3.32 -5.75
CA VAL A 56 -4.99 3.55 -6.42
C VAL A 56 -5.75 2.24 -6.48
N ALA A 57 -7.05 2.30 -6.20
CA ALA A 57 -7.97 1.21 -6.51
C ALA A 57 -9.14 1.76 -7.33
N HIS A 58 -9.55 0.97 -8.33
CA HIS A 58 -10.71 1.25 -9.15
C HIS A 58 -11.54 -0.03 -9.28
N VAL A 59 -12.85 0.06 -9.08
CA VAL A 59 -13.77 -1.06 -9.20
C VAL A 59 -14.67 -0.87 -10.41
N SER A 60 -14.76 -1.89 -11.26
CA SER A 60 -15.71 -1.96 -12.36
C SER A 60 -16.55 -3.24 -12.24
N CYS A 61 -17.72 -3.23 -12.88
CA CYS A 61 -18.58 -4.40 -12.96
C CYS A 61 -19.09 -4.58 -14.39
N GLU A 62 -19.21 -5.83 -14.81
CA GLU A 62 -19.70 -6.22 -16.13
C GLU A 62 -20.69 -7.38 -16.00
N LEU A 63 -21.67 -7.44 -16.90
CA LEU A 63 -22.60 -8.57 -17.00
C LEU A 63 -21.97 -9.66 -17.86
N VAL A 64 -21.61 -10.78 -17.23
CA VAL A 64 -20.97 -11.93 -17.89
C VAL A 64 -21.69 -13.21 -17.48
N ALA A 65 -21.71 -14.21 -18.37
CA ALA A 65 -22.23 -15.53 -18.03
C ALA A 65 -21.42 -16.18 -16.89
N PRO A 66 -22.06 -16.78 -15.89
CA PRO A 66 -21.36 -17.44 -14.79
C PRO A 66 -20.62 -18.69 -15.27
N LYS A 67 -19.64 -19.15 -14.48
CA LYS A 67 -18.89 -20.38 -14.81
C LYS A 67 -19.82 -21.59 -14.72
N GLU A 68 -19.69 -22.54 -15.65
CA GLU A 68 -20.52 -23.75 -15.68
C GLU A 68 -20.44 -24.56 -14.38
N ASN A 69 -19.26 -24.62 -13.76
CA ASN A 69 -19.05 -25.32 -12.49
C ASN A 69 -19.74 -24.63 -11.30
N ARG A 70 -20.10 -23.35 -11.43
CA ARG A 70 -20.67 -22.51 -10.37
C ARG A 70 -21.65 -21.47 -10.95
N PRO A 71 -22.86 -21.90 -11.36
CA PRO A 71 -23.81 -21.04 -12.07
C PRO A 71 -24.53 -20.02 -11.18
N ASN A 72 -24.51 -20.22 -9.84
CA ASN A 72 -25.27 -19.40 -8.89
C ASN A 72 -24.42 -18.30 -8.20
N GLU A 73 -23.16 -18.12 -8.58
CA GLU A 73 -22.28 -17.07 -8.03
C GLU A 73 -21.62 -16.22 -9.12
N GLY A 74 -21.34 -14.96 -8.78
CA GLY A 74 -20.57 -14.05 -9.63
C GLY A 74 -19.06 -14.29 -9.56
N ILE A 75 -18.32 -13.63 -10.44
CA ILE A 75 -16.86 -13.69 -10.49
C ILE A 75 -16.29 -12.39 -9.93
N MET A 76 -15.30 -12.48 -9.05
CA MET A 76 -14.55 -11.35 -8.51
C MET A 76 -13.07 -11.52 -8.90
N ILE A 77 -12.47 -10.47 -9.45
CA ILE A 77 -11.08 -10.41 -9.90
C ILE A 77 -10.45 -9.16 -9.28
N PHE A 78 -9.20 -9.29 -8.84
CA PHE A 78 -8.42 -8.22 -8.20
C PHE A 78 -7.24 -7.81 -9.06
#